data_AF-A0A7J8VXJ3-F1
#
_entry.id   AF-A0A7J8VXJ3-F1
#
_cell.length_a   1.000
_cell.length_b   1.000
_cell.length_c   1.000
_cell.angle_alpha   90.00
_cell.angle_beta   90.00
_cell.angle_gamma   90.00
#
_symmetry.space_group_name_H-M   'P 1'
#
loop_
_entity.id
_entity.type
_entity.pdbx_description
1 polymer ?
#
loop_
_entity_poly.entity_id
_entity_poly.type
_entity_poly.pdbx_seq_one_letter_code
_entity_poly.pdbx_strand_id
1 'polypeptide(L)'
;MANIDNDGILKELPNDGRIAKTKIVCNLGPASRLVPMIEKLLRAGMNVGRFNFSHGSHKYHQETLKNLRAAMQSTGILCAVMLDTK
;
A
#
# COMPACT_ATOMS: atom_id res chain seq x y z
N MET A 1 31.82 -16.85 -0.54
CA MET A 1 31.48 -16.04 0.65
C MET A 1 30.86 -14.75 0.12
N ALA A 2 29.68 -14.36 0.58
CA ALA A 2 29.09 -13.08 0.15
C ALA A 2 29.96 -11.94 0.69
N ASN A 3 30.49 -11.09 -0.19
CA ASN A 3 31.15 -9.85 0.21
C ASN A 3 30.08 -8.90 0.74
N ILE A 4 29.98 -8.81 2.06
CA ILE A 4 29.11 -7.86 2.73
C ILE A 4 29.86 -6.53 2.84
N ASP A 5 29.31 -5.50 2.22
CA ASP A 5 29.80 -4.12 2.32
C ASP A 5 29.30 -3.49 3.62
N ASN A 6 30.17 -3.47 4.64
CA ASN A 6 29.85 -2.91 5.95
C ASN A 6 29.62 -1.39 5.89
N ASP A 7 30.34 -0.67 5.02
CA ASP A 7 30.20 0.78 4.88
C ASP A 7 28.86 1.13 4.22
N GLY A 8 28.41 0.30 3.27
CA GLY A 8 27.08 0.39 2.67
C GLY A 8 25.95 0.09 3.66
N ILE A 9 26.16 -0.81 4.63
CA ILE A 9 25.17 -1.18 5.65
C ILE A 9 25.02 -0.10 6.72
N LEU A 10 26.14 0.47 7.16
CA LEU A 10 26.15 1.47 8.23
C LEU A 10 25.77 2.87 7.73
N LYS A 11 25.71 3.07 6.41
CA LYS A 11 25.17 4.31 5.83
C LYS A 11 23.69 4.44 6.15
N GLU A 12 23.31 5.59 6.67
CA GLU A 12 21.91 5.98 6.70
C GLU A 12 21.33 5.94 5.29
N LEU A 13 20.14 5.34 5.16
CA LEU A 13 19.46 5.29 3.88
C LEU A 13 19.22 6.73 3.40
N PRO A 14 19.64 7.08 2.18
CA PRO A 14 19.46 8.43 1.69
C PRO A 14 17.95 8.73 1.62
N ASN A 15 17.52 9.80 2.28
CA ASN A 15 16.16 10.34 2.15
C ASN A 15 16.06 11.18 0.86
N ASP A 16 16.53 10.62 -0.25
CA ASP A 16 16.73 11.31 -1.54
C ASP A 16 15.56 11.11 -2.51
N GLY A 17 14.41 10.64 -2.00
CA GLY A 17 13.22 10.40 -2.81
C GLY A 17 13.31 9.15 -3.69
N ARG A 18 14.34 8.30 -3.54
CA ARG A 18 14.37 7.00 -4.22
C ARG A 18 13.20 6.12 -3.78
N ILE A 19 12.36 5.78 -4.73
CA ILE A 19 11.24 4.85 -4.53
C ILE A 19 11.80 3.44 -4.35
N ALA A 20 11.41 2.74 -3.29
CA ALA A 20 11.73 1.33 -3.12
C ALA A 20 11.38 0.54 -4.41
N LYS A 21 12.35 -0.28 -4.86
CA LYS A 21 12.16 -1.10 -6.08
C LYS A 21 11.08 -2.15 -5.84
N THR A 22 11.12 -2.80 -4.68
CA THR A 22 10.10 -3.74 -4.22
C THR A 22 8.79 -3.01 -3.95
N LYS A 23 7.68 -3.54 -4.47
CA LYS A 23 6.34 -2.98 -4.31
C LYS A 23 5.60 -3.65 -3.16
N ILE A 24 4.74 -2.89 -2.49
CA ILE A 24 3.99 -3.33 -1.32
C ILE A 24 2.51 -3.51 -1.68
N VAL A 25 2.01 -4.71 -1.43
CA VAL A 25 0.59 -5.05 -1.53
C VAL A 25 0.01 -5.08 -0.12
N CYS A 26 -1.09 -4.34 0.12
CA CYS A 26 -1.77 -4.34 1.41
C CYS A 26 -3.20 -4.85 1.28
N ASN A 27 -3.59 -5.76 2.17
CA ASN A 27 -4.97 -6.23 2.24
C ASN A 27 -5.86 -5.17 2.91
N LEU A 28 -6.85 -4.65 2.18
CA LEU A 28 -7.79 -3.67 2.72
C LEU A 28 -8.93 -4.38 3.45
N GLY A 29 -9.11 -4.03 4.72
CA GLY A 29 -10.04 -4.70 5.62
C GLY A 29 -10.61 -3.76 6.69
N PRO A 30 -11.28 -4.28 7.72
CA PRO A 30 -11.97 -3.46 8.72
C PRO A 30 -11.07 -2.42 9.40
N ALA A 31 -9.81 -2.75 9.65
CA ALA A 31 -8.83 -1.86 10.27
C ALA A 31 -8.24 -0.80 9.31
N SER A 32 -8.33 -1.01 8.00
CA SER A 32 -7.59 -0.23 6.99
C SER A 32 -8.46 0.41 5.90
N ARG A 33 -9.78 0.21 5.91
CA ARG A 33 -10.68 0.67 4.83
C ARG A 33 -11.14 2.13 4.91
N LEU A 34 -10.86 2.82 6.01
CA LEU A 34 -11.25 4.23 6.18
C LEU A 34 -10.26 5.16 5.45
N VAL A 35 -10.77 6.23 4.84
CA VAL A 35 -9.96 7.18 4.05
C VAL A 35 -8.69 7.63 4.80
N PRO A 36 -8.74 8.13 6.05
CA PRO A 36 -7.54 8.61 6.74
C PRO A 36 -6.49 7.52 6.97
N MET A 37 -6.91 6.26 7.10
CA MET A 37 -5.98 5.15 7.25
C MET A 37 -5.35 4.77 5.91
N ILE A 38 -6.13 4.76 4.84
CA ILE A 38 -5.62 4.51 3.48
C ILE A 38 -4.60 5.58 3.11
N GLU A 39 -4.84 6.86 3.42
CA GLU A 39 -3.87 7.93 3.18
C GLU A 39 -2.54 7.68 3.89
N LYS A 40 -2.58 7.23 5.14
CA LYS A 40 -1.38 6.83 5.89
C LYS A 40 -0.66 5.68 5.20
N LEU A 41 -1.39 4.66 4.75
CA LEU A 41 -0.80 3.52 4.02
C LEU A 41 -0.16 3.93 2.69
N LEU A 42 -0.79 4.83 1.93
CA LEU A 42 -0.25 5.37 0.68
C LEU A 42 1.07 6.12 0.93
N ARG A 43 1.10 7.00 1.93
CA ARG A 43 2.32 7.75 2.31
C ARG A 43 3.41 6.83 2.89
N ALA A 44 3.02 5.74 3.53
CA ALA A 44 3.94 4.71 4.02
C ALA A 44 4.48 3.77 2.92
N GLY A 45 3.96 3.86 1.69
CA GLY A 45 4.50 3.13 0.53
C GLY A 45 3.63 2.02 -0.03
N MET A 46 2.35 1.91 0.36
CA MET A 46 1.42 0.98 -0.28
C MET A 46 1.29 1.28 -1.79
N ASN A 47 1.48 0.25 -2.63
CA ASN A 47 1.36 0.38 -4.09
C ASN A 47 0.12 -0.32 -4.65
N VAL A 48 -0.37 -1.36 -3.98
CA VAL A 48 -1.53 -2.13 -4.41
C VAL A 48 -2.47 -2.38 -3.23
N GLY A 49 -3.74 -2.01 -3.39
CA GLY A 49 -4.82 -2.39 -2.48
C GLY A 49 -5.41 -3.74 -2.90
N ARG A 50 -5.21 -4.77 -2.08
CA ARG A 50 -5.79 -6.11 -2.26
C ARG A 50 -7.17 -6.19 -1.61
N PHE A 51 -8.14 -6.66 -2.38
CA PHE A 51 -9.50 -6.95 -1.95
C PHE A 51 -9.68 -8.46 -1.92
N ASN A 52 -9.70 -9.03 -0.73
CA ASN A 52 -9.87 -10.47 -0.54
C ASN A 52 -11.37 -10.85 -0.57
N PHE A 53 -11.84 -11.47 -1.67
CA PHE A 53 -13.23 -11.86 -1.84
C PHE A 53 -13.62 -13.16 -1.11
N SER A 54 -12.67 -13.82 -0.42
CA SER A 54 -13.02 -14.85 0.56
C SER A 54 -13.83 -14.30 1.73
N HIS A 55 -13.74 -12.98 1.99
CA HIS A 55 -14.43 -12.27 3.05
C HIS A 55 -15.14 -11.01 2.54
N GLY A 56 -16.11 -10.50 3.31
CA GLY A 56 -16.84 -9.28 2.98
C GLY A 56 -17.87 -9.47 1.85
N SER A 57 -18.76 -8.49 1.71
CA SER A 57 -19.77 -8.45 0.65
C SER A 57 -19.33 -7.56 -0.51
N HIS A 58 -20.00 -7.65 -1.65
CA HIS A 58 -19.78 -6.73 -2.77
C HIS A 58 -19.94 -5.26 -2.36
N LYS A 59 -20.94 -4.95 -1.52
CA LYS A 59 -21.14 -3.59 -0.98
C LYS A 59 -19.96 -3.14 -0.13
N TYR A 60 -19.43 -4.03 0.71
CA TYR A 60 -18.26 -3.76 1.55
C TYR A 60 -17.02 -3.43 0.70
N HIS A 61 -16.76 -4.21 -0.35
CA HIS A 61 -15.64 -3.99 -1.27
C HIS A 61 -15.85 -2.72 -2.10
N GLN A 62 -17.08 -2.44 -2.53
CA GLN A 62 -17.43 -1.22 -3.26
C GLN A 62 -17.21 0.06 -2.43
N GLU A 63 -17.58 0.05 -1.15
CA GLU A 63 -17.30 1.14 -0.21
C GLU A 63 -15.79 1.33 -0.03
N THR A 64 -15.06 0.23 0.16
CA THR A 64 -13.59 0.24 0.31
C THR A 64 -12.90 0.81 -0.93
N LEU A 65 -13.39 0.48 -2.13
CA LEU A 65 -12.88 1.03 -3.39
C LEU A 65 -13.16 2.54 -3.51
N LYS A 66 -14.35 3.00 -3.09
CA LYS A 66 -14.68 4.44 -3.06
C LYS A 66 -13.73 5.19 -2.11
N ASN A 67 -13.48 4.64 -0.93
CA ASN A 67 -12.55 5.23 0.04
C ASN A 67 -11.11 5.26 -0.48
N LEU A 68 -10.66 4.20 -1.17
CA LEU A 68 -9.35 4.17 -1.81
C LEU A 68 -9.21 5.27 -2.86
N ARG A 69 -10.22 5.47 -3.72
CA ARG A 69 -10.22 6.55 -4.72
C ARG A 69 -10.15 7.94 -4.07
N ALA A 70 -10.91 8.16 -2.99
CA ALA A 70 -10.87 9.42 -2.25
C ALA A 70 -9.48 9.67 -1.64
N ALA A 71 -8.86 8.64 -1.03
CA ALA A 71 -7.51 8.75 -0.48
C ALA A 71 -6.45 9.01 -1.57
N MET A 72 -6.58 8.38 -2.75
CA MET A 72 -5.70 8.65 -3.89
C MET A 72 -5.83 10.10 -4.37
N GLN A 73 -7.05 10.63 -4.46
CA GLN A 73 -7.30 12.04 -4.82
C GLN A 73 -6.70 13.01 -3.80
N SER A 74 -6.87 12.73 -2.50
CA SER A 74 -6.36 13.56 -1.40
C SER A 74 -4.83 13.57 -1.33
N THR A 75 -4.19 12.42 -1.58
CA THR A 75 -2.73 12.30 -1.45
C THR A 75 -1.96 12.58 -2.75
N GLY A 76 -2.62 12.49 -3.91
CA GLY A 76 -1.94 12.51 -5.21
C GLY A 76 -1.12 11.24 -5.51
N ILE A 77 -1.24 10.19 -4.68
CA ILE A 77 -0.48 8.94 -4.82
C ILE A 77 -1.36 7.91 -5.52
N LEU A 78 -0.87 7.34 -6.63
CA LEU A 78 -1.56 6.28 -7.35
C LEU A 78 -1.41 4.92 -6.66
N CYS A 79 -2.48 4.13 -6.67
CA CYS A 79 -2.52 2.78 -6.12
C CYS A 79 -3.28 1.85 -7.06
N ALA A 80 -2.70 0.68 -7.36
CA ALA A 80 -3.38 -0.34 -8.15
C ALA A 80 -4.42 -1.08 -7.30
N VAL A 81 -5.45 -1.62 -7.95
CA VAL A 81 -6.49 -2.43 -7.31
C VAL A 81 -6.30 -3.88 -7.72
N MET A 82 -6.23 -4.77 -6.74
CA MET A 82 -6.15 -6.22 -6.97
C MET A 82 -7.37 -6.91 -6.37
N LEU A 83 -8.16 -7.56 -7.21
CA LEU A 83 -9.20 -8.48 -6.77
C LEU A 83 -8.56 -9.86 -6.58
N ASP A 84 -8.70 -10.41 -5.39
CA ASP A 84 -8.26 -11.77 -5.07
C ASP A 84 -9.49 -12.65 -4.87
N THR A 85 -9.57 -13.74 -5.63
CA THR A 85 -10.73 -14.63 -5.68
C THR A 85 -10.85 -15.48 -4.42
N LYS A 86 -11.98 -16.18 -4.27
CA LYS A 86 -12.16 -17.19 -3.23
C LYS A 86 -11.34 -18.44 -3.54
#